data_AF-A0A0G4J5T9-F1
#
_entry.id   AF-A0A0G4J5T9-F1
#
_cell.length_a   1.000
_cell.length_b   1.000
_cell.length_c   1.000
_cell.angle_alpha   90.00
_cell.angle_beta   90.00
_cell.angle_gamma   90.00
#
_symmetry.space_group_name_H-M   'P 1'
#
loop_
_entity.id
_entity.type
_entity.pdbx_description
1 polymer ?
#
loop_
_entity_poly.entity_id
_entity_poly.type
_entity_poly.pdbx_seq_one_letter_code
_entity_poly.pdbx_strand_id
1 'polypeptide(L)'
;MQGWPMVNFYHLLLAVAAYLVLLFLAKQAMLKRGKGFELKTFSLMHNLAMTALSLYMFVQTCRELYIQKYSLWNNPVDPTPAGDGMAHVIYVFYISKFFEFIDSFIIVARFRLRQLAFIHVYHHTSIVFICWAACYFWPGGDSYFVVLLNSFVHVVLYGYYFASSIVEKPQPGARVSWASPYFWRRYITTLQLCQFVAMLGQSLYMLTVKEARYSRKGAAYLGIYMLTMLYVFGSFYKENYKGGKARAKLHEG
;
A
#
# COMPACT_ATOMS: atom_id res chain seq x y z
N MET A 1 -2.24 -16.85 -16.85
CA MET A 1 -2.17 -16.57 -15.39
C MET A 1 -2.91 -17.54 -14.47
N GLN A 2 -3.98 -18.22 -14.89
CA GLN A 2 -4.80 -19.03 -13.97
C GLN A 2 -4.06 -20.18 -13.26
N GLY A 3 -2.93 -20.65 -13.81
CA GLY A 3 -2.05 -21.63 -13.15
C GLY A 3 -0.92 -21.04 -12.30
N TRP A 4 -0.84 -19.72 -12.14
CA TRP A 4 0.25 -19.10 -11.37
C TRP A 4 0.03 -19.24 -9.86
N PRO A 5 1.12 -19.36 -9.05
CA PRO A 5 1.00 -19.49 -7.61
C PRO A 5 0.14 -18.38 -6.99
N MET A 6 -0.66 -18.72 -5.97
CA MET A 6 -1.52 -17.78 -5.23
C MET A 6 -2.67 -17.12 -6.02
N VAL A 7 -2.88 -17.46 -7.30
CA VAL A 7 -4.01 -16.94 -8.10
C VAL A 7 -5.31 -17.72 -7.84
N ASN A 8 -5.23 -18.92 -7.26
CA ASN A 8 -6.40 -19.67 -6.80
C ASN A 8 -7.05 -18.97 -5.58
N PHE A 9 -8.37 -18.76 -5.64
CA PHE A 9 -9.12 -18.09 -4.58
C PHE A 9 -9.01 -18.79 -3.21
N TYR A 10 -8.91 -20.12 -3.17
CA TYR A 10 -8.71 -20.84 -1.91
C TYR A 10 -7.34 -20.55 -1.28
N HIS A 11 -6.29 -20.38 -2.08
CA HIS A 11 -4.97 -19.98 -1.56
C HIS A 11 -5.01 -18.57 -0.97
N LEU A 12 -5.72 -17.65 -1.60
CA LEU A 12 -5.96 -16.30 -1.07
C LEU A 12 -6.66 -16.36 0.29
N LEU A 13 -7.79 -17.08 0.37
CA LEU A 13 -8.55 -17.22 1.62
C LEU A 13 -7.70 -17.83 2.73
N LEU A 14 -6.97 -18.90 2.43
CA LEU A 14 -6.09 -19.56 3.38
C LEU A 14 -4.98 -18.62 3.88
N ALA A 15 -4.35 -17.86 2.99
CA ALA A 15 -3.29 -16.93 3.35
C ALA A 15 -3.81 -15.76 4.22
N VAL A 16 -5.00 -15.22 3.91
CA VAL A 16 -5.63 -14.17 4.73
C VAL A 16 -6.04 -14.73 6.09
N ALA A 17 -6.65 -15.91 6.14
CA ALA A 17 -7.02 -16.56 7.39
C ALA A 17 -5.78 -16.84 8.25
N ALA A 18 -4.72 -17.39 7.66
CA ALA A 18 -3.45 -17.62 8.32
C ALA A 18 -2.84 -16.30 8.84
N TYR A 19 -2.83 -15.25 8.04
CA TYR A 19 -2.35 -13.92 8.46
C TYR A 19 -3.10 -13.41 9.69
N LEU A 20 -4.44 -13.44 9.69
CA LEU A 20 -5.24 -12.94 10.81
C LEU A 20 -5.06 -13.77 12.08
N VAL A 21 -5.05 -15.10 11.96
CA VAL A 21 -4.84 -16.02 13.09
C VAL A 21 -3.44 -15.85 13.67
N LEU A 22 -2.40 -15.88 12.84
CA LEU A 22 -1.02 -15.72 13.28
C LEU A 22 -0.79 -14.33 13.90
N LEU A 23 -1.36 -13.27 13.31
CA LEU A 23 -1.25 -11.92 13.84
C LEU A 23 -1.94 -11.81 15.22
N PHE A 24 -3.11 -12.42 15.39
CA PHE A 24 -3.80 -12.48 16.67
C PHE A 24 -2.97 -13.21 17.72
N LEU A 25 -2.46 -14.40 17.39
CA LEU A 25 -1.63 -15.21 18.30
C LEU A 25 -0.34 -14.47 18.67
N ALA A 26 0.34 -13.87 17.69
CA ALA A 26 1.55 -13.07 17.92
C ALA A 26 1.25 -11.88 18.83
N LYS A 27 0.13 -11.18 18.63
CA LYS A 27 -0.29 -10.08 19.49
C LYS A 27 -0.53 -10.55 20.93
N GLN A 28 -1.22 -11.66 21.13
CA GLN A 28 -1.46 -12.23 22.48
C GLN A 28 -0.15 -12.64 23.16
N ALA A 29 0.75 -13.31 22.44
CA ALA A 29 2.06 -13.69 22.96
C ALA A 29 2.89 -12.47 23.39
N MET A 30 2.90 -11.42 22.56
CA MET A 30 3.62 -10.18 22.87
C MET A 30 2.98 -9.39 24.02
N LEU A 31 1.65 -9.40 24.15
CA LEU A 31 0.94 -8.82 25.30
C LEU A 31 1.31 -9.53 26.60
N LYS A 32 1.34 -10.87 26.61
CA LYS A 32 1.77 -11.66 27.78
C LYS A 32 3.23 -11.37 28.15
N ARG A 33 4.09 -11.13 27.16
CA ARG A 33 5.50 -10.79 27.38
C ARG A 33 5.71 -9.38 27.93
N GLY A 34 4.91 -8.41 27.50
CA GLY A 34 5.00 -7.00 27.92
C GLY A 34 6.23 -6.22 27.44
N LYS A 35 7.16 -6.85 26.69
CA LYS A 35 8.39 -6.22 26.19
C LYS A 35 8.64 -6.57 24.72
N GLY A 36 8.96 -5.56 23.91
CA GLY A 36 9.31 -5.72 22.49
C GLY A 36 10.71 -6.31 22.26
N PHE A 37 10.88 -6.95 21.11
CA PHE A 37 12.17 -7.37 20.60
C PHE A 37 12.94 -6.21 19.95
N GLU A 38 14.27 -6.26 20.02
CA GLU A 38 15.13 -5.38 19.24
C GLU A 38 15.33 -5.97 17.83
N LEU A 39 14.52 -5.50 16.87
CA LEU A 39 14.52 -5.98 15.49
C LEU A 39 15.06 -4.94 14.51
N LYS A 40 16.06 -4.14 14.91
CA LYS A 40 16.57 -3.02 14.09
C LYS A 40 17.06 -3.52 12.74
N THR A 41 18.00 -4.48 12.71
CA THR A 41 18.58 -5.03 11.49
C THR A 41 17.53 -5.71 10.61
N PHE A 42 16.67 -6.54 11.19
CA PHE A 42 15.59 -7.19 10.44
C PHE A 42 14.64 -6.17 9.80
N SER A 43 14.20 -5.15 10.55
CA SER A 43 13.34 -4.09 10.03
C SER A 43 14.02 -3.32 8.90
N LEU A 44 15.33 -3.06 9.02
CA LEU A 44 16.13 -2.35 8.03
C LEU A 44 16.24 -3.15 6.74
N MET A 45 16.59 -4.44 6.82
CA MET A 45 16.67 -5.33 5.66
C MET A 45 15.31 -5.51 4.98
N HIS A 46 14.25 -5.66 5.77
CA HIS A 46 12.88 -5.76 5.25
C HIS A 46 12.47 -4.48 4.49
N ASN A 47 12.65 -3.31 5.10
CA ASN A 47 12.34 -2.04 4.42
C ASN A 47 13.17 -1.85 3.15
N LEU A 48 14.46 -2.22 3.16
CA LEU A 48 15.31 -2.14 1.97
C LEU A 48 14.82 -3.08 0.86
N ALA A 49 14.46 -4.33 1.20
CA ALA A 49 13.91 -5.29 0.25
C ALA A 49 12.58 -4.78 -0.35
N MET A 50 11.70 -4.22 0.49
CA MET A 50 10.43 -3.64 0.04
C MET A 50 10.63 -2.41 -0.84
N THR A 51 11.60 -1.54 -0.53
CA THR A 51 11.98 -0.42 -1.41
C THR A 51 12.47 -0.93 -2.76
N ALA A 52 13.35 -1.93 -2.78
CA ALA A 52 13.89 -2.49 -4.01
C ALA A 52 12.80 -3.16 -4.87
N LEU A 53 11.90 -3.93 -4.24
CA LEU A 53 10.76 -4.56 -4.92
C LEU A 53 9.81 -3.49 -5.49
N SER A 54 9.52 -2.43 -4.74
CA SER A 54 8.68 -1.32 -5.20
C SER A 54 9.33 -0.58 -6.38
N LEU A 55 10.64 -0.37 -6.34
CA LEU A 55 11.38 0.26 -7.43
C LEU A 55 11.36 -0.62 -8.69
N TYR A 56 11.58 -1.92 -8.53
CA TYR A 56 11.47 -2.89 -9.62
C TYR A 56 10.08 -2.82 -10.27
N MET A 57 9.00 -2.89 -9.50
CA MET A 57 7.63 -2.81 -10.05
C MET A 57 7.37 -1.49 -10.74
N PHE A 58 7.82 -0.37 -10.17
CA PHE A 58 7.69 0.95 -10.79
C PHE A 58 8.40 1.02 -12.14
N VAL A 59 9.67 0.61 -12.20
CA VAL A 59 10.48 0.63 -13.43
C VAL A 59 9.89 -0.30 -14.49
N GLN A 60 9.49 -1.51 -14.12
CA GLN A 60 8.86 -2.43 -15.07
C GLN A 60 7.51 -1.91 -15.57
N THR A 61 6.70 -1.28 -14.71
CA THR A 61 5.45 -0.65 -15.15
C THR A 61 5.72 0.46 -16.16
N CYS A 62 6.70 1.34 -15.91
CA CYS A 62 7.12 2.38 -16.87
C CYS A 62 7.61 1.79 -18.19
N ARG A 63 8.39 0.71 -18.15
CA ARG A 63 8.86 0.00 -19.34
C ARG A 63 7.70 -0.56 -20.16
N GLU A 64 6.76 -1.23 -19.51
CA GLU A 64 5.58 -1.78 -20.17
C GLU A 64 4.68 -0.68 -20.73
N LEU A 65 4.53 0.45 -20.05
CA LEU A 65 3.81 1.61 -20.60
C LEU A 65 4.40 2.09 -21.93
N TYR A 66 5.73 2.13 -22.01
CA TYR A 66 6.43 2.52 -23.23
C TYR A 66 6.28 1.49 -24.34
N ILE A 67 6.48 0.19 -24.03
CA ILE A 67 6.39 -0.91 -25.01
C ILE A 67 4.98 -1.02 -25.59
N GLN A 68 3.97 -0.96 -24.72
CA GLN A 68 2.56 -1.11 -25.09
C GLN A 68 1.95 0.17 -25.65
N LYS A 69 2.68 1.29 -25.62
CA LYS A 69 2.21 2.62 -26.05
C LYS A 69 0.89 3.01 -25.38
N TYR A 70 0.79 2.79 -24.07
CA TYR A 70 -0.41 3.12 -23.32
C TYR A 70 -0.64 4.63 -23.28
N SER A 71 -1.90 5.01 -23.46
CA SER A 71 -2.38 6.35 -23.11
C SER A 71 -2.45 6.50 -21.60
N LEU A 72 -2.68 7.73 -21.11
CA LEU A 72 -2.84 7.95 -19.66
C LEU A 72 -3.95 7.06 -19.08
N TRP A 73 -5.15 7.02 -19.69
CA TRP A 73 -6.26 6.15 -19.27
C TRP A 73 -6.94 5.54 -20.50
N ASN A 74 -7.88 4.62 -20.26
CA ASN A 74 -8.65 3.90 -21.28
C ASN A 74 -7.82 2.91 -22.13
N ASN A 75 -6.90 2.20 -21.47
CA ASN A 75 -6.09 1.16 -22.08
C ASN A 75 -6.77 -0.21 -21.92
N PRO A 76 -6.91 -1.01 -23.00
CA PRO A 76 -7.48 -2.34 -22.90
C PRO A 76 -6.51 -3.31 -22.23
N VAL A 77 -7.07 -4.39 -21.68
CA VAL A 77 -6.27 -5.58 -21.35
C VAL A 77 -5.92 -6.28 -22.66
N ASP A 78 -4.63 -6.50 -22.91
CA ASP A 78 -4.16 -7.24 -24.08
C ASP A 78 -4.05 -8.73 -23.70
N PRO A 79 -4.86 -9.63 -24.30
CA PRO A 79 -4.83 -11.05 -24.00
C PRO A 79 -3.75 -11.82 -24.79
N THR A 80 -3.03 -11.16 -25.70
CA THR A 80 -1.96 -11.78 -26.49
C THR A 80 -0.65 -11.84 -25.70
N PRO A 81 0.36 -12.59 -26.16
CA PRO A 81 1.67 -12.63 -25.51
C PRO A 81 2.36 -11.26 -25.36
N ALA A 82 1.95 -10.25 -26.15
CA ALA A 82 2.43 -8.89 -25.96
C ALA A 82 2.02 -8.35 -24.58
N GLY A 83 0.80 -8.64 -24.10
CA GLY A 83 0.29 -8.18 -22.80
C GLY A 83 0.91 -8.85 -21.57
N ASP A 84 1.62 -9.97 -21.75
CA ASP A 84 2.15 -10.79 -20.64
C ASP A 84 3.13 -10.02 -19.75
N GLY A 85 3.84 -9.03 -20.29
CA GLY A 85 4.76 -8.18 -19.52
C GLY A 85 4.04 -7.37 -18.44
N MET A 86 3.05 -6.56 -18.83
CA MET A 86 2.22 -5.79 -17.88
C MET A 86 1.49 -6.70 -16.90
N ALA A 87 0.96 -7.82 -17.41
CA ALA A 87 0.28 -8.81 -16.62
C ALA A 87 1.23 -9.35 -15.52
N HIS A 88 2.46 -9.73 -15.87
CA HIS A 88 3.47 -10.19 -14.93
C HIS A 88 3.77 -9.15 -13.84
N VAL A 89 3.87 -7.87 -14.19
CA VAL A 89 4.10 -6.80 -13.20
C VAL A 89 2.92 -6.67 -12.22
N ILE A 90 1.68 -6.77 -12.70
CA ILE A 90 0.47 -6.79 -11.86
C ILE A 90 0.47 -8.01 -10.92
N TYR A 91 0.93 -9.17 -11.40
CA TYR A 91 1.08 -10.35 -10.56
C TYR A 91 2.15 -10.15 -9.47
N VAL A 92 3.33 -9.63 -9.81
CA VAL A 92 4.37 -9.31 -8.82
C VAL A 92 3.83 -8.33 -7.78
N PHE A 93 3.05 -7.34 -8.20
CA PHE A 93 2.35 -6.41 -7.32
C PHE A 93 1.36 -7.10 -6.38
N TYR A 94 0.59 -8.06 -6.88
CA TYR A 94 -0.28 -8.87 -6.03
C TYR A 94 0.52 -9.67 -5.00
N ILE A 95 1.59 -10.34 -5.43
CA ILE A 95 2.46 -11.11 -4.55
C ILE A 95 3.14 -10.21 -3.49
N SER A 96 3.51 -8.97 -3.85
CA SER A 96 4.12 -8.02 -2.91
C SER A 96 3.24 -7.76 -1.68
N LYS A 97 1.91 -7.82 -1.82
CA LYS A 97 0.98 -7.58 -0.70
C LYS A 97 1.05 -8.64 0.39
N PHE A 98 1.45 -9.86 0.07
CA PHE A 98 1.72 -10.87 1.09
C PHE A 98 3.02 -10.59 1.84
N PHE A 99 4.05 -10.07 1.18
CA PHE A 99 5.27 -9.63 1.87
C PHE A 99 5.02 -8.44 2.80
N GLU A 100 4.07 -7.56 2.45
CA GLU A 100 3.64 -6.46 3.31
C GLU A 100 2.99 -6.94 4.62
N PHE A 101 2.50 -8.18 4.72
CA PHE A 101 2.02 -8.73 6.01
C PHE A 101 3.11 -8.77 7.09
N ILE A 102 4.38 -8.88 6.68
CA ILE A 102 5.53 -8.86 7.59
C ILE A 102 5.57 -7.55 8.39
N ASP A 103 5.08 -6.43 7.84
CA ASP A 103 5.03 -5.14 8.54
C ASP A 103 4.21 -5.25 9.83
N SER A 104 3.05 -5.93 9.77
CA SER A 104 2.20 -6.18 10.94
C SER A 104 2.92 -6.99 12.01
N PHE A 105 3.67 -8.02 11.60
CA PHE A 105 4.45 -8.84 12.53
C PHE A 105 5.62 -8.07 13.14
N ILE A 106 6.32 -7.23 12.37
CA ILE A 106 7.37 -6.34 12.89
C ILE A 106 6.79 -5.37 13.93
N ILE A 107 5.62 -4.77 13.64
CA ILE A 107 4.94 -3.85 14.57
C ILE A 107 4.62 -4.57 15.90
N VAL A 108 4.05 -5.77 15.83
CA VAL A 108 3.70 -6.58 17.01
C VAL A 108 4.95 -6.99 17.78
N ALA A 109 5.96 -7.53 17.10
CA ALA A 109 7.19 -7.99 17.73
C ALA A 109 7.99 -6.87 18.39
N ARG A 110 7.95 -5.65 17.83
CA ARG A 110 8.55 -4.44 18.46
C ARG A 110 7.67 -3.80 19.53
N PHE A 111 6.52 -4.40 19.84
CA PHE A 111 5.54 -3.92 20.82
C PHE A 111 5.01 -2.51 20.52
N ARG A 112 4.86 -2.17 19.22
CA ARG A 112 4.34 -0.87 18.76
C ARG A 112 2.84 -0.95 18.45
N LEU A 113 2.05 -1.51 19.37
CA LEU A 113 0.66 -1.89 19.12
C LEU A 113 -0.26 -0.74 18.68
N ARG A 114 0.07 0.51 19.02
CA ARG A 114 -0.64 1.71 18.50
C ARG A 114 -0.55 1.85 16.97
N GLN A 115 0.51 1.34 16.35
CA GLN A 115 0.67 1.31 14.89
C GLN A 115 -0.15 0.20 14.23
N LEU A 116 -0.46 -0.88 14.97
CA LEU A 116 -1.36 -1.95 14.54
C LEU A 116 -2.83 -1.56 14.78
N ALA A 117 -3.20 -0.35 14.34
CA ALA A 117 -4.56 0.13 14.43
C ALA A 117 -5.48 -0.68 13.50
N PHE A 118 -6.79 -0.61 13.74
CA PHE A 118 -7.81 -1.22 12.87
C PHE A 118 -7.57 -0.88 11.40
N ILE A 119 -7.21 0.38 11.12
CA ILE A 119 -6.90 0.90 9.77
C ILE A 119 -5.82 0.06 9.06
N HIS A 120 -4.76 -0.29 9.78
CA HIS A 120 -3.64 -1.06 9.24
C HIS A 120 -4.10 -2.47 8.84
N VAL A 121 -4.75 -3.17 9.78
CA VAL A 121 -5.21 -4.55 9.55
C VAL A 121 -6.28 -4.59 8.45
N TYR A 122 -7.21 -3.63 8.45
CA TYR A 122 -8.24 -3.49 7.42
C TYR A 122 -7.63 -3.29 6.03
N HIS A 123 -6.67 -2.35 5.90
CA HIS A 123 -5.98 -2.11 4.64
C HIS A 123 -5.25 -3.36 4.15
N HIS A 124 -4.36 -3.94 4.96
CA HIS A 124 -3.58 -5.11 4.54
C HIS A 124 -4.45 -6.32 4.21
N THR A 125 -5.58 -6.50 4.91
CA THR A 125 -6.51 -7.60 4.59
C THR A 125 -7.26 -7.34 3.29
N SER A 126 -7.80 -6.12 3.12
CA SER A 126 -8.63 -5.79 1.95
C SER A 126 -7.83 -5.66 0.66
N ILE A 127 -6.64 -5.05 0.69
CA ILE A 127 -5.83 -4.77 -0.51
C ILE A 127 -5.49 -6.06 -1.28
N VAL A 128 -5.26 -7.17 -0.57
CA VAL A 128 -4.91 -8.45 -1.20
C VAL A 128 -6.08 -8.99 -2.04
N PHE A 129 -7.33 -8.84 -1.58
CA PHE A 129 -8.51 -9.20 -2.38
C PHE A 129 -8.67 -8.30 -3.60
N ILE A 130 -8.42 -6.99 -3.44
CA ILE A 130 -8.48 -6.05 -4.57
C ILE A 130 -7.45 -6.42 -5.64
N CYS A 131 -6.20 -6.67 -5.22
CA CYS A 131 -5.12 -7.05 -6.11
C CYS A 131 -5.34 -8.42 -6.75
N TRP A 132 -5.91 -9.39 -6.02
CA TRP A 132 -6.31 -10.67 -6.58
C TRP A 132 -7.35 -10.51 -7.69
N ALA A 133 -8.40 -9.72 -7.46
CA ALA A 133 -9.43 -9.48 -8.45
C ALA A 133 -8.86 -8.80 -9.70
N ALA A 134 -7.97 -7.81 -9.53
CA ALA A 134 -7.24 -7.19 -10.64
C ALA A 134 -6.40 -8.21 -11.40
N CYS A 135 -5.61 -9.05 -10.71
CA CYS A 135 -4.78 -10.07 -11.33
C CYS A 135 -5.60 -11.17 -12.03
N TYR A 136 -6.77 -11.52 -11.51
CA TYR A 136 -7.59 -12.62 -12.04
C TYR A 136 -8.49 -12.17 -13.19
N PHE A 137 -9.20 -11.04 -13.04
CA PHE A 137 -10.18 -10.58 -14.01
C PHE A 137 -9.64 -9.53 -14.99
N TRP A 138 -8.66 -8.72 -14.57
CA TRP A 138 -8.18 -7.57 -15.35
C TRP A 138 -6.64 -7.45 -15.36
N PRO A 139 -5.91 -8.48 -15.84
CA PRO A 139 -4.45 -8.55 -15.78
C PRO A 139 -3.77 -7.68 -16.84
N GLY A 140 -4.01 -6.38 -16.83
CA GLY A 140 -3.41 -5.43 -17.76
C GLY A 140 -4.23 -4.15 -17.91
N GLY A 141 -3.97 -3.40 -18.99
CA GLY A 141 -4.70 -2.18 -19.28
C GLY A 141 -4.60 -1.18 -18.15
N ASP A 142 -5.71 -0.50 -17.86
CA ASP A 142 -5.78 0.57 -16.85
C ASP A 142 -5.45 0.15 -15.40
N SER A 143 -5.36 -1.16 -15.09
CA SER A 143 -4.80 -1.64 -13.81
C SER A 143 -3.36 -1.17 -13.58
N TYR A 144 -2.61 -0.84 -14.64
CA TYR A 144 -1.24 -0.35 -14.52
C TYR A 144 -1.15 0.88 -13.60
N PHE A 145 -2.15 1.77 -13.63
CA PHE A 145 -2.08 3.07 -12.99
C PHE A 145 -2.05 2.93 -11.46
N VAL A 146 -2.79 1.95 -10.94
CA VAL A 146 -2.76 1.56 -9.53
C VAL A 146 -1.38 1.04 -9.16
N VAL A 147 -0.82 0.13 -9.96
CA VAL A 147 0.50 -0.45 -9.72
C VAL A 147 1.57 0.63 -9.77
N LEU A 148 1.58 1.49 -10.78
CA LEU A 148 2.55 2.57 -10.96
C LEU A 148 2.55 3.52 -9.76
N LEU A 149 1.39 4.05 -9.41
CA LEU A 149 1.27 5.03 -8.33
C LEU A 149 1.57 4.40 -6.96
N ASN A 150 1.06 3.20 -6.68
CA ASN A 150 1.34 2.53 -5.40
C ASN A 150 2.83 2.18 -5.26
N SER A 151 3.44 1.64 -6.32
CA SER A 151 4.87 1.32 -6.33
C SER A 151 5.73 2.56 -6.09
N PHE A 152 5.41 3.68 -6.74
CA PHE A 152 6.10 4.96 -6.52
C PHE A 152 5.98 5.43 -5.07
N VAL A 153 4.76 5.46 -4.52
CA VAL A 153 4.54 5.87 -3.13
C VAL A 153 5.23 4.91 -2.16
N HIS A 154 5.26 3.61 -2.46
CA HIS A 154 5.94 2.60 -1.63
C HIS A 154 7.47 2.74 -1.68
N VAL A 155 8.07 3.12 -2.82
CA VAL A 155 9.49 3.50 -2.88
C VAL A 155 9.78 4.62 -1.88
N VAL A 156 8.95 5.68 -1.89
CA VAL A 156 9.11 6.81 -0.97
C VAL A 156 8.86 6.42 0.49
N LEU A 157 7.80 5.63 0.76
CA LEU A 157 7.39 5.23 2.10
C LEU A 157 8.42 4.30 2.76
N TYR A 158 8.80 3.21 2.10
CA TYR A 158 9.78 2.27 2.64
C TYR A 158 11.19 2.89 2.65
N GLY A 159 11.51 3.74 1.67
CA GLY A 159 12.74 4.53 1.68
C GLY A 159 12.83 5.45 2.91
N TYR A 160 11.71 6.10 3.27
CA TYR A 160 11.59 6.87 4.51
C TYR A 160 11.75 5.98 5.76
N TYR A 161 11.15 4.79 5.80
CA TYR A 161 11.29 3.88 6.94
C TYR A 161 12.71 3.34 7.10
N PHE A 162 13.39 3.07 5.99
CA PHE A 162 14.81 2.73 5.97
C PHE A 162 15.64 3.90 6.53
N ALA A 163 15.51 5.11 5.98
CA ALA A 163 16.27 6.28 6.43
C ALA A 163 16.00 6.63 7.90
N SER A 164 14.73 6.62 8.34
CA SER A 164 14.36 6.91 9.73
C SER A 164 14.78 5.82 10.73
N SER A 165 15.16 4.63 10.26
CA SER A 165 15.72 3.58 11.11
C SER A 165 17.21 3.76 11.41
N ILE A 166 17.92 4.54 10.59
CA ILE A 166 19.34 4.85 10.72
C ILE A 166 19.52 6.15 11.53
N VAL A 167 18.60 7.11 11.39
CA VAL A 167 18.64 8.41 12.08
C VAL A 167 17.98 8.34 13.46
N GLU A 168 18.63 8.92 14.48
CA GLU A 168 18.09 9.03 15.83
C GLU A 168 16.75 9.78 15.84
N LYS A 169 15.83 9.34 16.71
CA LYS A 169 14.54 10.01 16.88
C LYS A 169 14.77 11.40 17.47
N PRO A 170 14.21 12.47 16.87
CA PRO A 170 14.23 13.79 17.47
C PRO A 170 13.60 13.75 18.86
N GLN A 171 14.18 14.47 19.81
CA GLN A 171 13.58 14.63 21.13
C GLN A 171 12.21 15.33 21.01
N PRO A 172 11.24 15.01 21.88
CA PRO A 172 9.94 15.69 21.91
C PRO A 172 10.13 17.21 22.07
N GLY A 173 9.55 18.01 21.18
CA GLY A 173 9.67 19.48 21.19
C GLY A 173 10.86 20.05 20.41
N ALA A 174 11.79 19.23 19.93
CA ALA A 174 12.87 19.70 19.06
C ALA A 174 12.35 20.12 17.69
N ARG A 175 12.89 21.22 17.15
CA ARG A 175 12.61 21.66 15.78
C ARG A 175 13.20 20.64 14.81
N VAL A 176 12.33 19.91 14.12
CA VAL A 176 12.73 18.91 13.14
C VAL A 176 13.19 19.63 11.87
N SER A 177 14.48 19.58 11.57
CA SER A 177 15.05 20.14 10.33
C SER A 177 14.52 19.42 9.10
N TRP A 178 14.47 20.10 7.95
CA TRP A 178 14.11 19.51 6.65
C TRP A 178 15.03 18.34 6.25
N ALA A 179 16.27 18.33 6.78
CA ALA A 179 17.25 17.26 6.58
C ALA A 179 16.92 15.99 7.41
N SER A 180 16.01 16.08 8.38
CA SER A 180 15.58 14.94 9.17
C SER A 180 14.46 14.18 8.44
N PRO A 181 14.50 12.84 8.34
CA PRO A 181 13.43 12.06 7.73
C PRO A 181 12.07 12.41 8.34
N TYR A 182 12.01 12.59 9.66
CA TYR A 182 10.80 12.85 10.42
C TYR A 182 10.01 14.10 9.98
N PHE A 183 10.63 15.07 9.32
CA PHE A 183 9.96 16.23 8.73
C PHE A 183 8.98 15.81 7.60
N TRP A 184 9.40 14.83 6.80
CA TRP A 184 8.69 14.38 5.61
C TRP A 184 7.46 13.52 5.90
N ARG A 185 7.28 13.08 7.16
CA ARG A 185 6.19 12.18 7.57
C ARG A 185 4.80 12.68 7.15
N ARG A 186 4.53 13.98 7.30
CA ARG A 186 3.25 14.58 6.89
C ARG A 186 3.08 14.59 5.37
N TYR A 187 4.14 14.90 4.63
CA TYR A 187 4.12 14.95 3.16
C TYR A 187 3.92 13.56 2.55
N ILE A 188 4.47 12.51 3.16
CA ILE A 188 4.23 11.13 2.74
C ILE A 188 2.75 10.75 2.91
N THR A 189 2.12 11.11 4.04
CA THR A 189 0.68 10.87 4.21
C THR A 189 -0.16 11.67 3.20
N THR A 190 0.23 12.91 2.90
CA THR A 190 -0.41 13.71 1.84
C THR A 190 -0.24 13.04 0.46
N LEU A 191 0.94 12.51 0.17
CA LEU A 191 1.23 11.81 -1.09
C LEU A 191 0.33 10.57 -1.25
N GLN A 192 0.13 9.79 -0.19
CA GLN A 192 -0.81 8.66 -0.18
C GLN A 192 -2.25 9.11 -0.46
N LEU A 193 -2.70 10.21 0.16
CA LEU A 193 -4.04 10.77 -0.12
C LEU A 193 -4.18 11.23 -1.57
N CYS A 194 -3.18 11.93 -2.10
CA CYS A 194 -3.15 12.34 -3.52
C CYS A 194 -3.20 11.13 -4.45
N GLN A 195 -2.52 10.03 -4.10
CA GLN A 195 -2.57 8.76 -4.82
C GLN A 195 -4.00 8.23 -4.93
N PHE A 196 -4.74 8.17 -3.81
CA PHE A 196 -6.12 7.67 -3.79
C PHE A 196 -7.06 8.57 -4.60
N VAL A 197 -6.88 9.90 -4.53
CA VAL A 197 -7.66 10.84 -5.35
C VAL A 197 -7.38 10.63 -6.85
N ALA A 198 -6.11 10.45 -7.24
CA ALA A 198 -5.75 10.21 -8.64
C ALA A 198 -6.37 8.91 -9.17
N MET A 199 -6.31 7.82 -8.39
CA MET A 199 -6.92 6.53 -8.75
C MET A 199 -8.45 6.59 -8.78
N LEU A 200 -9.08 7.38 -7.89
CA LEU A 200 -10.51 7.65 -7.95
C LEU A 200 -10.88 8.44 -9.22
N GLY A 201 -10.07 9.43 -9.60
CA GLY A 201 -10.23 10.20 -10.83
C GLY A 201 -10.21 9.31 -12.07
N GLN A 202 -9.24 8.38 -12.17
CA GLN A 202 -9.20 7.38 -13.23
C GLN A 202 -10.48 6.52 -13.25
N SER A 203 -10.91 6.02 -12.10
CA SER A 203 -12.13 5.20 -12.01
C SER A 203 -13.36 5.95 -12.52
N LEU A 204 -13.56 7.20 -12.10
CA LEU A 204 -14.68 8.03 -12.56
C LEU A 204 -14.61 8.33 -14.05
N TYR A 205 -13.42 8.61 -14.58
CA TYR A 205 -13.22 8.78 -16.01
C TYR A 205 -13.62 7.53 -16.79
N MET A 206 -13.19 6.35 -16.35
CA MET A 206 -13.51 5.08 -16.99
C MET A 206 -15.00 4.71 -16.93
N LEU A 207 -15.73 5.21 -15.93
CA LEU A 207 -17.18 5.02 -15.83
C LEU A 207 -17.97 5.95 -16.75
N THR A 208 -17.40 7.06 -17.17
CA THR A 208 -18.09 8.13 -17.92
C THR A 208 -17.67 8.24 -19.39
N VAL A 209 -16.50 7.74 -19.76
CA VAL A 209 -16.04 7.72 -21.16
C VAL A 209 -17.01 6.93 -22.04
N LYS A 210 -17.29 7.42 -23.25
CA LYS A 210 -18.24 6.78 -24.20
C LYS A 210 -17.73 5.41 -24.63
N GLU A 211 -16.54 5.38 -25.22
CA GLU A 211 -15.87 4.17 -25.72
C GLU A 211 -14.87 3.63 -24.70
N ALA A 212 -15.39 2.94 -23.68
CA ALA A 212 -14.56 2.31 -22.64
C ALA A 212 -13.89 1.04 -23.17
N ARG A 213 -12.56 1.05 -23.25
CA ARG A 213 -11.70 -0.07 -23.68
C ARG A 213 -11.26 -0.95 -22.50
N TYR A 214 -11.45 -0.46 -21.27
CA TYR A 214 -11.22 -1.21 -20.03
C TYR A 214 -12.55 -1.52 -19.33
N SER A 215 -12.56 -2.55 -18.47
CA SER A 215 -13.79 -3.01 -17.82
C SER A 215 -14.36 -1.96 -16.87
N ARG A 216 -15.60 -1.52 -17.14
CA ARG A 216 -16.36 -0.64 -16.23
C ARG A 216 -16.58 -1.28 -14.85
N LYS A 217 -16.72 -2.61 -14.79
CA LYS A 217 -16.84 -3.35 -13.52
C LYS A 217 -15.55 -3.22 -12.70
N GLY A 218 -14.39 -3.40 -13.34
CA GLY A 218 -13.09 -3.20 -12.69
C GLY A 218 -12.88 -1.76 -12.23
N ALA A 219 -13.26 -0.78 -13.05
CA ALA A 219 -13.22 0.63 -12.69
C ALA A 219 -14.13 0.95 -11.49
N ALA A 220 -15.37 0.45 -11.46
CA ALA A 220 -16.29 0.63 -10.33
C ALA A 220 -15.75 -0.01 -9.04
N TYR A 221 -15.21 -1.22 -9.15
CA TYR A 221 -14.62 -1.93 -8.02
C TYR A 221 -13.44 -1.17 -7.41
N LEU A 222 -12.53 -0.65 -8.25
CA LEU A 222 -11.45 0.23 -7.81
C LEU A 222 -11.99 1.51 -7.16
N GLY A 223 -12.98 2.16 -7.80
CA GLY A 223 -13.56 3.41 -7.30
C GLY A 223 -14.17 3.28 -5.91
N ILE A 224 -14.96 2.22 -5.68
CA ILE A 224 -15.54 1.91 -4.37
C ILE A 224 -14.41 1.73 -3.35
N TYR A 225 -13.38 0.96 -3.68
CA TYR A 225 -12.24 0.77 -2.77
C TYR A 225 -11.51 2.09 -2.47
N MET A 226 -11.29 2.95 -3.46
CA MET A 226 -10.65 4.26 -3.26
C MET A 226 -11.45 5.17 -2.33
N LEU A 227 -12.79 5.15 -2.39
CA LEU A 227 -13.63 5.87 -1.44
C LEU A 227 -13.42 5.38 0.00
N THR A 228 -13.33 4.06 0.21
CA THR A 228 -13.04 3.50 1.54
C THR A 228 -11.66 3.93 2.04
N MET A 229 -10.64 3.90 1.17
CA MET A 229 -9.28 4.31 1.51
C MET A 229 -9.19 5.80 1.85
N LEU A 230 -9.86 6.66 1.09
CA LEU A 230 -9.94 8.10 1.38
C LEU A 230 -10.61 8.38 2.72
N TYR A 231 -11.70 7.70 3.04
CA TYR A 231 -12.36 7.84 4.33
C TYR A 231 -11.42 7.44 5.49
N VAL A 232 -10.81 6.26 5.38
CA VAL A 232 -9.97 5.67 6.43
C VAL A 232 -8.67 6.45 6.63
N PHE A 233 -7.96 6.83 5.56
CA PHE A 233 -6.74 7.63 5.68
C PHE A 233 -7.04 9.11 5.98
N GLY A 234 -8.19 9.62 5.54
CA GLY A 234 -8.66 10.96 5.85
C GLY A 234 -8.97 11.15 7.34
N SER A 235 -9.62 10.17 7.97
CA SER A 235 -9.85 10.18 9.42
C SER A 235 -8.53 10.12 10.20
N PHE A 236 -7.61 9.23 9.81
CA PHE A 236 -6.26 9.15 10.39
C PHE A 236 -5.50 10.48 10.28
N TYR A 237 -5.54 11.15 9.12
CA TYR A 237 -4.89 12.45 8.91
C TYR A 237 -5.50 13.53 9.81
N LYS A 238 -6.83 13.57 9.91
CA LYS A 238 -7.54 14.53 10.77
C LYS A 238 -7.15 14.33 12.23
N GLU A 239 -7.15 13.10 12.74
CA GLU A 239 -6.79 12.78 14.13
C GLU A 239 -5.33 13.13 14.46
N ASN A 240 -4.39 12.77 13.58
CA ASN A 240 -2.95 12.90 13.88
C ASN A 240 -2.38 14.29 13.62
N TYR A 241 -2.96 15.07 12.69
CA TYR A 241 -2.36 16.34 12.27
C TYR A 241 -3.26 17.57 12.47
N LYS A 242 -4.59 17.41 12.47
CA LYS A 242 -5.53 18.53 12.72
C LYS A 242 -6.09 18.52 14.15
N GLY A 243 -6.33 17.35 14.73
CA GLY A 243 -6.86 17.18 16.09
C GLY A 243 -5.88 17.58 17.21
N GLY A 244 -4.57 17.48 16.98
CA GLY A 244 -3.55 17.94 17.93
C GLY A 244 -3.64 19.44 18.26
N LYS A 245 -4.09 20.27 17.31
CA LYS A 245 -4.32 21.70 17.55
C LYS A 245 -5.56 21.99 18.39
N ALA A 246 -6.59 21.13 18.32
CA ALA A 246 -7.80 21.28 19.13
C ALA A 246 -7.57 20.82 20.58
N ARG A 247 -6.77 19.76 20.78
CA ARG A 247 -6.44 19.24 22.10
C ARG A 247 -5.45 20.12 22.88
N ALA A 248 -4.56 20.85 22.19
CA ALA A 248 -3.73 21.89 22.79
C ALA A 248 -4.56 23.10 23.27
N LYS A 249 -5.56 23.54 22.48
CA LYS A 249 -6.46 24.63 22.87
C LYS A 249 -7.39 24.32 24.06
N LEU A 250 -7.72 23.04 24.29
CA LEU A 250 -8.56 22.61 25.42
C LEU A 250 -7.82 22.54 26.76
N HIS A 251 -6.49 22.63 26.76
CA HIS A 251 -5.66 22.70 27.97
C HIS A 251 -5.13 24.11 28.27
N GLU A 252 -5.49 25.09 27.43
CA GLU A 252 -5.16 26.52 27.59
C GLU A 252 -6.39 27.38 27.94
N GLY A 253 -7.54 26.75 28.21
CA GLY A 253 -8.80 27.40 28.58
C GLY A 253 -9.25 27.05 29.98
#